data_AF-A0A1S7PEI0-F1
#
_entry.id   AF-A0A1S7PEI0-F1
#
_cell.length_a   1.000
_cell.length_b   1.000
_cell.length_c   1.000
_cell.angle_alpha   90.00
_cell.angle_beta   90.00
_cell.angle_gamma   90.00
#
_symmetry.space_group_name_H-M   'P 1'
#
loop_
_entity.id
_entity.type
_entity.pdbx_description
1 polymer ?
#
loop_
_entity_poly.entity_id
_entity_poly.type
_entity_poly.pdbx_seq_one_letter_code
_entity_poly.pdbx_strand_id
1 'polypeptide(L)'
;MLIAIIPEIAALIASDAPVAVGVSGGKDSQAAALETFAHLDSVGHKGPRILIHADLGSVEWDDSFRICKELAHHLGRDLIVVRRKGGGLMERWESRWVSSQTRYEMLSTVTLVPCWSTPGMRFCTSEQKTKVIFAELNRRFKGQTIINVTGVRRDESAARARQAVADLDKTGRIWTWRPIIDHSVADVFSMIDGSGLKPHPAYREFGMSRVSCRWCIMSSLADMTAATRQREGHGLYRRMVRLEIDSGFAFQGSRWLGDVAPELLSAEMQRELGEAKEKAAQRVALEKQITKDMLYVAGWPLRMLTDDEAEILASVRTQVSRLYGFNATCLDVDSIHSRYASLLAEKERRAAA
;
A
#
# COMPACT_ATOMS: atom_id res chain seq x y z
N MET A 1 21.28 23.59 1.69
CA MET A 1 21.34 22.95 0.36
C MET A 1 20.24 23.52 -0.51
N LEU A 2 20.36 23.40 -1.84
CA LEU A 2 19.38 23.95 -2.78
C LEU A 2 18.24 22.95 -3.01
N ILE A 3 17.02 23.47 -3.09
CA ILE A 3 15.85 22.74 -3.55
C ILE A 3 16.06 22.22 -4.98
N ALA A 4 15.73 20.95 -5.23
CA ALA A 4 15.81 20.37 -6.56
C ALA A 4 14.62 20.84 -7.40
N ILE A 5 14.87 21.55 -8.51
CA ILE A 5 13.83 22.11 -9.36
C ILE A 5 14.23 22.06 -10.84
N ILE A 6 13.26 21.80 -11.72
CA ILE A 6 13.43 21.85 -13.19
C ILE A 6 12.73 23.08 -13.78
N PRO A 7 13.10 23.56 -14.98
CA PRO A 7 12.53 24.77 -15.58
C PRO A 7 11.00 24.79 -15.66
N GLU A 8 10.37 23.64 -15.94
CA GLU A 8 8.92 23.51 -16.06
C GLU A 8 8.22 23.76 -14.72
N ILE A 9 8.78 23.24 -13.62
CA ILE A 9 8.25 23.48 -12.27
C ILE A 9 8.45 24.94 -11.88
N ALA A 10 9.63 25.52 -12.18
CA ALA A 10 9.89 26.94 -11.90
C ALA A 10 8.91 27.86 -12.65
N ALA A 11 8.62 27.57 -13.93
CA ALA A 11 7.67 28.33 -14.72
C ALA A 11 6.23 28.23 -14.17
N LEU A 12 5.81 27.04 -13.71
CA LEU A 12 4.51 26.84 -13.08
C LEU A 12 4.40 27.58 -11.75
N ILE A 13 5.44 27.56 -10.92
CA ILE A 13 5.49 28.32 -9.66
C ILE A 13 5.40 29.82 -9.95
N ALA A 14 6.15 30.33 -10.93
CA ALA A 14 6.12 31.73 -11.34
C ALA A 14 4.76 32.17 -11.92
N SER A 15 4.01 31.22 -12.48
CA SER A 15 2.64 31.44 -13.00
C SER A 15 1.56 31.20 -11.96
N ASP A 16 1.92 31.10 -10.68
CA ASP A 16 0.99 30.90 -9.56
C ASP A 16 0.13 29.63 -9.66
N ALA A 17 0.68 28.57 -10.27
CA ALA A 17 0.01 27.26 -10.34
C ALA A 17 -0.25 26.67 -8.94
N PRO A 18 -1.40 26.02 -8.68
CA PRO A 18 -1.68 25.39 -7.40
C PRO A 18 -0.60 24.39 -6.96
N VAL A 19 -0.13 24.53 -5.72
CA VAL A 19 0.84 23.63 -5.09
C VAL A 19 0.19 22.86 -3.95
N ALA A 20 0.20 21.53 -4.04
CA ALA A 20 -0.29 20.64 -3.01
C ALA A 20 0.84 19.73 -2.51
N VAL A 21 1.16 19.81 -1.22
CA VAL A 21 2.20 18.98 -0.61
C VAL A 21 1.61 17.78 0.10
N GLY A 22 1.97 16.58 -0.37
CA GLY A 22 1.57 15.32 0.25
C GLY A 22 2.27 15.09 1.58
N VAL A 23 1.51 15.08 2.68
CA VAL A 23 2.03 14.89 4.05
C VAL A 23 1.50 13.61 4.70
N SER A 24 2.37 12.92 5.42
CA SER A 24 2.08 11.58 5.98
C SER A 24 2.50 11.39 7.43
N GLY A 25 2.96 12.45 8.09
CA GLY A 25 3.58 12.38 9.41
C GLY A 25 5.02 11.85 9.40
N GLY A 26 5.51 11.35 8.26
CA GLY A 26 6.91 10.95 8.09
C GLY A 26 7.86 12.14 7.88
N LYS A 27 9.11 11.97 8.32
CA LYS A 27 10.16 13.02 8.28
C LYS A 27 10.37 13.61 6.88
N ASP A 28 10.40 12.78 5.85
CA ASP A 28 10.72 13.24 4.49
C ASP A 28 9.57 14.09 3.92
N SER A 29 8.31 13.75 4.24
CA SER A 29 7.16 14.59 3.85
C SER A 29 7.08 15.91 4.63
N GLN A 30 7.56 15.92 5.88
CA GLN A 30 7.64 17.13 6.70
C GLN A 30 8.72 18.09 6.17
N ALA A 31 9.92 17.59 5.91
CA ALA A 31 11.01 18.37 5.32
C ALA A 31 10.65 18.89 3.91
N ALA A 32 10.01 18.07 3.08
CA ALA A 32 9.55 18.50 1.75
C ALA A 32 8.55 19.65 1.83
N ALA A 33 7.64 19.63 2.81
CA ALA A 33 6.73 20.75 3.03
C ALA A 33 7.48 22.01 3.46
N LEU A 34 8.34 21.92 4.47
CA LEU A 34 9.13 23.07 4.95
C LEU A 34 9.92 23.71 3.81
N GLU A 35 10.66 22.90 3.05
CA GLU A 35 11.51 23.35 1.94
C GLU A 35 10.68 23.96 0.80
N THR A 36 9.58 23.31 0.41
CA THR A 36 8.69 23.84 -0.63
C THR A 36 8.09 25.18 -0.21
N PHE A 37 7.55 25.29 1.00
CA PHE A 37 6.90 26.53 1.44
C PHE A 37 7.90 27.68 1.56
N ALA A 38 9.10 27.43 2.11
CA ALA A 38 10.17 28.41 2.14
C ALA A 38 10.56 28.89 0.73
N HIS A 39 10.67 27.97 -0.23
CA HIS A 39 10.94 28.34 -1.61
C HIS A 39 9.81 29.18 -2.23
N LEU A 40 8.56 28.76 -2.08
CA LEU A 40 7.40 29.50 -2.59
C LEU A 40 7.31 30.92 -2.02
N ASP A 41 7.62 31.10 -0.73
CA ASP A 41 7.70 32.42 -0.10
C ASP A 41 8.85 33.26 -0.70
N SER A 42 10.03 32.65 -0.90
CA SER A 42 11.20 33.36 -1.44
C SER A 42 11.02 33.89 -2.86
N VAL A 43 10.20 33.21 -3.68
CA VAL A 43 9.89 33.62 -5.07
C VAL A 43 8.58 34.41 -5.17
N GLY A 44 7.93 34.70 -4.04
CA GLY A 44 6.71 35.50 -3.99
C GLY A 44 5.49 34.84 -4.63
N HIS A 45 5.40 33.50 -4.60
CA HIS A 45 4.26 32.76 -5.15
C HIS A 45 2.95 33.10 -4.44
N LYS A 46 1.92 33.46 -5.22
CA LYS A 46 0.59 33.91 -4.77
C LYS A 46 -0.52 32.89 -5.02
N GLY A 47 -0.21 31.81 -5.73
CA GLY A 47 -1.15 30.73 -6.03
C GLY A 47 -1.62 29.95 -4.80
N PRO A 48 -2.61 29.05 -4.96
CA PRO A 48 -3.07 28.19 -3.87
C PRO A 48 -1.96 27.27 -3.36
N ARG A 49 -1.79 27.21 -2.04
CA ARG A 49 -0.81 26.35 -1.37
C ARG A 49 -1.48 25.55 -0.26
N ILE A 50 -1.52 24.23 -0.40
CA ILE A 50 -2.19 23.34 0.57
C ILE A 50 -1.29 22.19 1.00
N LEU A 51 -1.54 21.67 2.19
CA LEU A 51 -1.12 20.34 2.57
C LEU A 51 -2.25 19.34 2.28
N ILE A 52 -1.89 18.14 1.86
CA ILE A 52 -2.85 17.05 1.64
C ILE A 52 -2.37 15.76 2.29
N HIS A 53 -3.20 15.19 3.16
CA HIS A 53 -2.96 13.93 3.84
C HIS A 53 -3.95 12.88 3.36
N ALA A 54 -3.42 11.74 2.93
CA ALA A 54 -4.22 10.56 2.62
C ALA A 54 -4.21 9.63 3.83
N ASP A 55 -5.37 9.55 4.48
CA ASP A 55 -5.58 8.82 5.72
C ASP A 55 -5.91 7.34 5.42
N LEU A 56 -5.04 6.45 5.87
CA LEU A 56 -5.12 5.00 5.66
C LEU A 56 -5.94 4.30 6.76
N GLY A 57 -6.53 5.04 7.69
CA GLY A 57 -7.34 4.54 8.79
C GLY A 57 -6.52 3.91 9.89
N SER A 58 -7.03 2.81 10.45
CA SER A 58 -6.51 2.18 11.67
C SER A 58 -5.06 1.69 11.61
N VAL A 59 -4.46 1.60 10.42
CA VAL A 59 -3.07 1.14 10.25
C VAL A 59 -2.02 2.20 10.53
N GLU A 60 -2.41 3.46 10.67
CA GLU A 60 -1.47 4.56 10.92
C GLU A 60 -1.01 4.59 12.39
N TRP A 61 0.02 5.40 12.65
CA TRP A 61 0.35 5.77 14.02
C TRP A 61 -0.61 6.86 14.49
N ASP A 62 -1.00 6.81 15.76
CA ASP A 62 -1.85 7.81 16.41
C ASP A 62 -1.27 9.23 16.25
N ASP A 63 0.06 9.33 16.27
CA ASP A 63 0.80 10.58 16.07
C ASP A 63 0.84 11.07 14.62
N SER A 64 0.68 10.21 13.61
CA SER A 64 0.90 10.59 12.20
C SER A 64 -0.01 11.74 11.77
N PHE A 65 -1.29 11.67 12.11
CA PHE A 65 -2.23 12.75 11.82
C PHE A 65 -1.96 14.01 12.67
N ARG A 66 -1.56 13.84 13.94
CA ARG A 66 -1.17 14.95 14.82
C ARG A 66 0.03 15.73 14.23
N ILE A 67 1.08 15.04 13.80
CA ILE A 67 2.25 15.65 13.16
C ILE A 67 1.85 16.41 11.88
N CYS A 68 0.97 15.85 11.05
CA CYS A 68 0.45 16.56 9.88
C CYS A 68 -0.27 17.87 10.25
N LYS A 69 -1.08 17.86 11.33
CA LYS A 69 -1.78 19.06 11.82
C LYS A 69 -0.82 20.10 12.39
N GLU A 70 0.18 19.68 13.17
CA GLU A 70 1.20 20.58 13.73
C GLU A 70 2.00 21.26 12.62
N LEU A 71 2.39 20.52 11.58
CA LEU A 71 3.03 21.07 10.39
C LEU A 71 2.14 22.08 9.66
N ALA A 72 0.84 21.77 9.49
CA ALA A 72 -0.12 22.66 8.86
C ALA A 72 -0.27 23.99 9.63
N HIS A 73 -0.38 23.90 10.96
CA HIS A 73 -0.46 25.05 11.85
C HIS A 73 0.82 25.90 11.78
N HIS A 74 1.99 25.25 11.83
CA HIS A 74 3.29 25.92 11.74
C HIS A 74 3.46 26.69 10.42
N LEU A 75 2.99 26.13 9.30
CA LEU A 75 3.06 26.78 8.00
C LEU A 75 1.93 27.80 7.76
N GLY A 76 0.91 27.84 8.63
CA GLY A 76 -0.29 28.65 8.45
C GLY A 76 -1.11 28.24 7.22
N ARG A 77 -1.27 26.93 6.97
CA ARG A 77 -1.90 26.38 5.75
C ARG A 77 -2.97 25.36 6.03
N ASP A 78 -3.89 25.24 5.10
CA ASP A 78 -4.95 24.23 5.14
C ASP A 78 -4.37 22.81 5.00
N LEU A 79 -4.87 21.90 5.84
CA LEU A 79 -4.64 20.47 5.72
C LEU A 79 -5.89 19.78 5.19
N ILE A 80 -5.83 19.36 3.92
CA ILE A 80 -6.90 18.59 3.28
C ILE A 80 -6.70 17.11 3.60
N VAL A 81 -7.70 16.48 4.21
CA VAL A 81 -7.67 15.04 4.50
C VAL A 81 -8.54 14.31 3.49
N VAL A 82 -7.95 13.33 2.80
CA VAL A 82 -8.65 12.46 1.85
C VAL A 82 -8.63 11.02 2.33
N ARG A 83 -9.73 10.31 2.07
CA ARG A 83 -9.90 8.90 2.44
C ARG A 83 -10.48 8.12 1.28
N ARG A 84 -10.10 6.85 1.16
CA ARG A 84 -10.76 5.91 0.25
C ARG A 84 -12.16 5.60 0.78
N LYS A 85 -13.19 5.69 -0.08
CA LYS A 85 -14.59 5.42 0.30
C LYS A 85 -14.83 4.01 0.87
N GLY A 86 -14.08 3.01 0.42
CA GLY A 86 -14.22 1.61 0.85
C GLY A 86 -13.45 1.24 2.12
N GLY A 87 -13.17 2.19 3.02
CA GLY A 87 -12.40 1.98 4.24
C GLY A 87 -10.87 2.10 4.07
N GLY A 88 -10.18 1.97 5.21
CA GLY A 88 -8.73 2.09 5.33
C GLY A 88 -7.97 0.89 4.77
N LEU A 89 -6.67 0.82 5.07
CA LEU A 89 -5.81 -0.23 4.53
C LEU A 89 -6.08 -1.60 5.15
N MET A 90 -6.42 -1.66 6.44
CA MET A 90 -6.78 -2.90 7.10
C MET A 90 -8.04 -3.51 6.46
N GLU A 91 -9.10 -2.72 6.31
CA GLU A 91 -10.36 -3.15 5.70
C GLU A 91 -10.16 -3.56 4.22
N ARG A 92 -9.22 -2.91 3.53
CA ARG A 92 -8.83 -3.27 2.17
C ARG A 92 -8.17 -4.64 2.09
N TRP A 93 -7.34 -5.02 3.07
CA TRP A 93 -6.71 -6.34 3.13
C TRP A 93 -7.74 -7.42 3.50
N GLU A 94 -8.60 -7.17 4.48
CA GLU A 94 -9.70 -8.09 4.86
C GLU A 94 -10.64 -8.35 3.69
N SER A 95 -11.11 -7.28 3.03
CA SER A 95 -11.95 -7.39 1.82
C SER A 95 -11.23 -8.15 0.70
N ARG A 96 -9.91 -8.01 0.58
CA ARG A 96 -9.12 -8.76 -0.40
C ARG A 96 -9.11 -10.26 -0.10
N TRP A 97 -9.03 -10.64 1.18
CA TRP A 97 -9.10 -12.04 1.59
C TRP A 97 -10.46 -12.66 1.23
N VAL A 98 -11.55 -12.01 1.63
CA VAL A 98 -12.92 -12.44 1.27
C VAL A 98 -13.05 -12.60 -0.24
N SER A 99 -12.58 -11.60 -1.00
CA SER A 99 -12.61 -11.66 -2.45
C SER A 99 -11.73 -12.78 -3.04
N SER A 100 -10.62 -13.15 -2.38
CA SER A 100 -9.80 -14.30 -2.78
C SER A 100 -10.54 -15.60 -2.58
N GLN A 101 -11.16 -15.80 -1.42
CA GLN A 101 -11.99 -16.97 -1.13
C GLN A 101 -13.10 -17.12 -2.17
N THR A 102 -13.91 -16.08 -2.38
CA THR A 102 -15.05 -16.14 -3.33
C THR A 102 -14.58 -16.47 -4.75
N ARG A 103 -13.49 -15.85 -5.22
CA ARG A 103 -12.94 -16.17 -6.54
C ARG A 103 -12.43 -17.61 -6.62
N TYR A 104 -11.86 -18.13 -5.54
CA TYR A 104 -11.39 -19.51 -5.50
C TYR A 104 -12.56 -20.48 -5.54
N GLU A 105 -13.59 -20.28 -4.72
CA GLU A 105 -14.80 -21.11 -4.68
C GLU A 105 -15.47 -21.21 -6.06
N MET A 106 -15.60 -20.08 -6.76
CA MET A 106 -16.21 -19.99 -8.11
C MET A 106 -15.28 -20.34 -9.28
N LEU A 107 -14.05 -20.81 -8.99
CA LEU A 107 -13.01 -21.09 -9.99
C LEU A 107 -12.75 -19.90 -10.93
N SER A 108 -12.82 -18.68 -10.40
CA SER A 108 -12.33 -17.46 -11.06
C SER A 108 -10.83 -17.21 -10.83
N THR A 109 -10.20 -18.09 -10.06
CA THR A 109 -8.75 -18.24 -9.94
C THR A 109 -8.45 -19.69 -9.57
N VAL A 110 -7.28 -20.18 -9.95
CA VAL A 110 -6.84 -21.57 -9.68
C VAL A 110 -6.04 -21.71 -8.39
N THR A 111 -5.53 -20.60 -7.84
CA THR A 111 -4.79 -20.54 -6.57
C THR A 111 -5.34 -19.43 -5.68
N LEU A 112 -5.17 -19.54 -4.37
CA LEU A 112 -5.49 -18.44 -3.46
C LEU A 112 -4.57 -17.24 -3.70
N VAL A 113 -5.13 -16.04 -3.58
CA VAL A 113 -4.44 -14.78 -3.80
C VAL A 113 -4.16 -14.11 -2.45
N PRO A 114 -2.90 -13.74 -2.14
CA PRO A 114 -2.57 -13.07 -0.89
C PRO A 114 -3.38 -11.80 -0.65
N CYS A 115 -3.77 -11.58 0.61
CA CYS A 115 -4.53 -10.41 1.06
C CYS A 115 -3.66 -9.17 1.28
N TRP A 116 -2.39 -9.37 1.62
CA TRP A 116 -1.45 -8.31 1.97
C TRP A 116 -1.00 -7.47 0.78
N SER A 117 -0.57 -6.25 1.06
CA SER A 117 0.23 -5.49 0.11
C SER A 117 1.61 -6.14 -0.07
N THR A 118 2.21 -5.96 -1.23
CA THR A 118 3.59 -6.42 -1.49
C THR A 118 4.42 -5.26 -2.07
N PRO A 119 5.76 -5.37 -2.12
CA PRO A 119 6.58 -4.35 -2.76
C PRO A 119 6.16 -4.04 -4.21
N GLY A 120 5.67 -5.05 -4.95
CA GLY A 120 5.11 -4.90 -6.29
C GLY A 120 3.63 -4.49 -6.35
N MET A 121 2.88 -4.69 -5.26
CA MET A 121 1.44 -4.42 -5.18
C MET A 121 1.09 -3.58 -3.93
N ARG A 122 1.36 -2.28 -4.03
CA ARG A 122 1.20 -1.33 -2.92
C ARG A 122 -0.17 -0.65 -2.95
N PHE A 123 -1.21 -1.32 -2.43
CA PHE A 123 -2.56 -0.73 -2.32
C PHE A 123 -2.55 0.60 -1.56
N CYS A 124 -1.71 0.67 -0.52
CA CYS A 124 -1.51 1.89 0.27
C CYS A 124 -1.02 3.07 -0.57
N THR A 125 -0.22 2.84 -1.63
CA THR A 125 0.26 3.90 -2.52
C THR A 125 -0.73 4.16 -3.64
N SER A 126 -1.03 3.16 -4.47
CA SER A 126 -1.79 3.37 -5.70
C SER A 126 -3.25 3.69 -5.43
N GLU A 127 -3.92 2.91 -4.55
CA GLU A 127 -5.35 3.05 -4.29
C GLU A 127 -5.67 4.08 -3.22
N GLN A 128 -4.90 4.09 -2.13
CA GLN A 128 -5.23 4.87 -0.93
C GLN A 128 -4.49 6.20 -0.82
N LYS A 129 -3.44 6.44 -1.61
CA LYS A 129 -2.75 7.74 -1.66
C LYS A 129 -2.94 8.40 -3.01
N THR A 130 -2.31 7.88 -4.06
CA THR A 130 -2.27 8.52 -5.37
C THR A 130 -3.66 8.76 -5.95
N LYS A 131 -4.52 7.72 -6.03
CA LYS A 131 -5.87 7.86 -6.63
C LYS A 131 -6.74 8.88 -5.88
N VAL A 132 -6.77 8.83 -4.55
CA VAL A 132 -7.65 9.71 -3.76
C VAL A 132 -7.12 11.15 -3.71
N ILE A 133 -5.81 11.33 -3.63
CA ILE A 133 -5.17 12.66 -3.71
C ILE A 133 -5.45 13.26 -5.09
N PHE A 134 -5.16 12.53 -6.17
CA PHE A 134 -5.34 13.06 -7.53
C PHE A 134 -6.81 13.34 -7.85
N ALA A 135 -7.74 12.53 -7.35
CA ALA A 135 -9.17 12.83 -7.49
C ALA A 135 -9.55 14.15 -6.80
N GLU A 136 -9.06 14.37 -5.57
CA GLU A 136 -9.32 15.62 -4.84
C GLU A 136 -8.65 16.83 -5.50
N LEU A 137 -7.40 16.72 -5.92
CA LEU A 137 -6.68 17.80 -6.60
C LEU A 137 -7.35 18.19 -7.92
N ASN A 138 -7.77 17.20 -8.72
CA ASN A 138 -8.50 17.46 -9.97
C ASN A 138 -9.84 18.14 -9.74
N ARG A 139 -10.56 17.74 -8.68
CA ARG A 139 -11.84 18.35 -8.30
C ARG A 139 -11.66 19.77 -7.81
N ARG A 140 -10.67 20.00 -6.94
CA ARG A 140 -10.40 21.29 -6.28
C ARG A 140 -9.85 22.33 -7.24
N PHE A 141 -8.92 21.93 -8.11
CA PHE A 141 -8.25 22.83 -9.06
C PHE A 141 -8.66 22.47 -10.50
N LYS A 142 -9.97 22.51 -10.74
CA LYS A 142 -10.55 22.16 -12.04
C LYS A 142 -9.98 23.05 -13.15
N GLY A 143 -9.53 22.44 -14.24
CA GLY A 143 -8.97 23.14 -15.41
C GLY A 143 -7.55 23.68 -15.25
N GLN A 144 -6.95 23.59 -14.06
CA GLN A 144 -5.60 24.11 -13.81
C GLN A 144 -4.55 22.98 -13.87
N THR A 145 -3.30 23.36 -14.17
CA THR A 145 -2.11 22.51 -13.99
C THR A 145 -1.66 22.60 -12.53
N ILE A 146 -1.38 21.46 -11.90
CA ILE A 146 -1.17 21.36 -10.46
C ILE A 146 0.23 20.79 -10.19
N ILE A 147 0.91 21.35 -9.19
CA ILE A 147 2.16 20.81 -8.66
C ILE A 147 1.82 19.97 -7.43
N ASN A 148 1.94 18.65 -7.53
CA ASN A 148 1.84 17.69 -6.44
C ASN A 148 3.24 17.38 -5.89
N VAL A 149 3.53 17.81 -4.67
CA VAL A 149 4.83 17.65 -4.04
C VAL A 149 4.88 16.36 -3.22
N THR A 150 5.99 15.62 -3.33
CA THR A 150 6.25 14.41 -2.53
C THR A 150 7.65 14.46 -1.91
N GLY A 151 7.78 14.01 -0.66
CA GLY A 151 9.06 13.94 0.04
C GLY A 151 9.89 12.71 -0.29
N VAL A 152 10.07 12.43 -1.57
CA VAL A 152 10.89 11.28 -2.01
C VAL A 152 12.34 11.69 -2.17
N ARG A 153 13.28 10.84 -1.70
CA ARG A 153 14.72 11.01 -1.85
C ARG A 153 15.39 9.84 -2.58
N ARG A 154 16.44 10.12 -3.36
CA ARG A 154 17.23 9.11 -4.10
C ARG A 154 17.84 8.06 -3.19
N ASP A 155 18.29 8.49 -2.03
CA ASP A 155 18.98 7.70 -1.02
C ASP A 155 18.04 6.74 -0.25
N GLU A 156 16.72 6.75 -0.50
CA GLU A 156 15.80 5.79 0.13
C GLU A 156 15.94 4.35 -0.40
N SER A 157 16.26 4.17 -1.68
CA SER A 157 16.43 2.85 -2.30
C SER A 157 16.97 2.94 -3.74
N ALA A 158 17.49 1.83 -4.28
CA ALA A 158 17.94 1.75 -5.68
C ALA A 158 16.86 2.15 -6.71
N ALA A 159 15.58 1.88 -6.43
CA ALA A 159 14.48 2.30 -7.29
C ALA A 159 14.24 3.82 -7.23
N ARG A 160 14.41 4.44 -6.05
CA ARG A 160 14.29 5.90 -5.89
C ARG A 160 15.50 6.64 -6.44
N ALA A 161 16.69 6.04 -6.40
CA ALA A 161 17.91 6.63 -6.95
C ALA A 161 17.78 7.05 -8.42
N ARG A 162 16.92 6.37 -9.19
CA ARG A 162 16.68 6.61 -10.62
C ARG A 162 15.52 7.56 -10.91
N GLN A 163 14.82 8.08 -9.90
CA GLN A 163 13.67 8.96 -10.14
C GLN A 163 14.12 10.35 -10.59
N ALA A 164 13.32 10.98 -11.45
CA ALA A 164 13.54 12.36 -11.88
C ALA A 164 13.10 13.35 -10.78
N VAL A 165 13.58 14.59 -10.86
CA VAL A 165 13.18 15.69 -9.97
C VAL A 165 11.67 15.95 -10.05
N ALA A 166 11.10 15.87 -11.25
CA ALA A 166 9.66 15.90 -11.44
C ALA A 166 9.24 15.04 -12.64
N ASP A 167 8.01 14.51 -12.60
CA ASP A 167 7.37 13.81 -13.72
C ASP A 167 5.95 14.33 -13.93
N LEU A 168 5.52 14.45 -15.19
CA LEU A 168 4.16 14.80 -15.55
C LEU A 168 3.28 13.55 -15.65
N ASP A 169 2.07 13.62 -15.11
CA ASP A 169 1.11 12.54 -15.21
C ASP A 169 0.59 12.33 -16.64
N LYS A 170 -0.08 11.20 -16.89
CA LYS A 170 -0.59 10.86 -18.22
C LYS A 170 -1.65 11.83 -18.75
N THR A 171 -2.34 12.56 -17.86
CA THR A 171 -3.35 13.55 -18.26
C THR A 171 -2.73 14.89 -18.67
N GLY A 172 -1.43 15.08 -18.42
CA GLY A 172 -0.74 16.33 -18.68
C GLY A 172 -1.08 17.46 -17.69
N ARG A 173 -1.73 17.13 -16.57
CA ARG A 173 -2.27 18.13 -15.62
C ARG A 173 -1.59 18.17 -14.27
N ILE A 174 -1.04 17.05 -13.80
CA ILE A 174 -0.42 16.96 -12.47
C ILE A 174 1.07 16.68 -12.63
N TRP A 175 1.88 17.65 -12.24
CA TRP A 175 3.31 17.48 -12.07
C TRP A 175 3.60 16.92 -10.68
N THR A 176 4.26 15.77 -10.60
CA THR A 176 4.79 15.25 -9.33
C THR A 176 6.19 15.77 -9.12
N TRP A 177 6.39 16.67 -8.17
CA TRP A 177 7.67 17.31 -7.85
C TRP A 177 8.29 16.75 -6.56
N ARG A 178 9.62 16.57 -6.56
CA ARG A 178 10.43 16.00 -5.47
C ARG A 178 11.51 17.01 -5.04
N PRO A 179 11.15 18.02 -4.24
CA PRO A 179 12.03 19.15 -3.91
C PRO A 179 13.28 18.74 -3.15
N ILE A 180 13.17 17.70 -2.31
CA ILE A 180 14.25 17.23 -1.45
C ILE A 180 14.97 16.00 -2.02
N ILE A 181 14.85 15.72 -3.33
CA ILE A 181 15.23 14.43 -3.91
C ILE A 181 16.70 14.04 -3.66
N ASP A 182 17.59 15.02 -3.58
CA ASP A 182 19.03 14.82 -3.39
C ASP A 182 19.49 15.08 -1.94
N HIS A 183 18.56 15.30 -1.00
CA HIS A 183 18.89 15.53 0.41
C HIS A 183 19.25 14.21 1.10
N SER A 184 20.17 14.24 2.07
CA SER A 184 20.43 13.09 2.95
C SER A 184 19.38 12.98 4.07
N VAL A 185 19.38 11.86 4.80
CA VAL A 185 18.57 11.71 6.02
C VAL A 185 18.96 12.76 7.08
N ALA A 186 20.24 13.08 7.20
CA ALA A 186 20.74 14.04 8.17
C ALA A 186 20.22 15.45 7.85
N ASP A 187 20.17 15.81 6.57
CA ASP A 187 19.61 17.09 6.13
C ASP A 187 18.13 17.19 6.43
N VAL A 188 17.37 16.10 6.18
CA VAL A 188 15.94 16.04 6.51
C VAL A 188 15.68 16.28 7.99
N PHE A 189 16.43 15.64 8.88
CA PHE A 189 16.27 15.90 10.32
C PHE A 189 16.71 17.32 10.70
N SER A 190 17.82 17.81 10.13
CA SER A 190 18.31 19.17 10.39
C SER A 190 17.31 20.25 9.94
N MET A 191 16.60 20.04 8.83
CA MET A 191 15.52 20.92 8.36
C MET A 191 14.37 20.97 9.34
N ILE A 192 13.94 19.81 9.87
CA ILE A 192 12.85 19.75 10.85
C ILE A 192 13.27 20.43 12.15
N ASP A 193 14.48 20.16 12.64
CA ASP A 193 14.99 20.76 13.88
C ASP A 193 15.16 22.29 13.72
N GLY A 194 15.68 22.74 12.58
CA GLY A 194 15.85 24.16 12.26
C GLY A 194 14.54 24.94 12.15
N SER A 195 13.41 24.26 11.87
CA SER A 195 12.09 24.89 11.87
C SER A 195 11.47 25.00 13.27
N GLY A 196 12.11 24.43 14.30
CA GLY A 196 11.55 24.33 15.65
C GLY A 196 10.42 23.29 15.80
N LEU A 197 10.15 22.49 14.75
CA LEU A 197 9.25 21.35 14.84
C LEU A 197 10.00 20.11 15.34
N LYS A 198 9.26 19.10 15.75
CA LYS A 198 9.81 17.77 16.05
C LYS A 198 9.41 16.79 14.95
N PRO A 199 10.27 15.83 14.59
CA PRO A 199 9.86 14.71 13.76
C PRO A 199 8.90 13.81 14.56
N HIS A 200 8.22 12.91 13.86
CA HIS A 200 7.38 11.90 14.48
C HIS A 200 8.14 11.15 15.61
N PRO A 201 7.53 10.96 16.81
CA PRO A 201 8.22 10.38 17.97
C PRO A 201 8.82 9.01 17.66
N ALA A 202 8.14 8.21 16.82
CA ALA A 202 8.62 6.93 16.36
C ALA A 202 10.07 6.90 15.83
N TYR A 203 10.60 7.98 15.26
CA TYR A 203 12.01 8.02 14.84
C TYR A 203 12.98 8.07 16.02
N ARG A 204 12.81 9.04 16.93
CA ARG A 204 13.80 9.33 17.99
C ARG A 204 13.53 8.60 19.30
N GLU A 205 12.27 8.30 19.57
CA GLU A 205 11.82 7.70 20.84
C GLU A 205 11.62 6.19 20.71
N PHE A 206 11.09 5.71 19.58
CA PHE A 206 10.79 4.28 19.41
C PHE A 206 11.85 3.53 18.59
N GLY A 207 12.80 4.24 17.98
CA GLY A 207 13.89 3.65 17.21
C GLY A 207 13.51 3.16 15.81
N MET A 208 12.43 3.70 15.23
CA MET A 208 12.03 3.39 13.85
C MET A 208 13.00 4.04 12.86
N SER A 209 13.47 3.27 11.88
CA SER A 209 14.20 3.79 10.72
C SER A 209 13.26 4.49 9.72
N ARG A 210 11.97 4.10 9.74
CA ARG A 210 10.94 4.58 8.81
C ARG A 210 9.57 4.65 9.47
N VAL A 211 8.81 5.71 9.18
CA VAL A 211 7.42 5.85 9.60
C VAL A 211 6.52 5.79 8.38
N SER A 212 5.49 4.93 8.46
CA SER A 212 4.50 4.63 7.42
C SER A 212 3.26 4.10 8.16
N CYS A 213 2.58 3.07 7.67
CA CYS A 213 1.73 2.27 8.55
C CYS A 213 2.54 1.71 9.72
N ARG A 214 1.91 1.49 10.88
CA ARG A 214 2.54 1.00 12.11
C ARG A 214 3.35 -0.28 11.86
N TRP A 215 2.71 -1.29 11.26
CA TRP A 215 3.41 -2.39 10.59
C TRP A 215 3.28 -2.22 9.08
N CYS A 216 4.40 -1.97 8.44
CA CYS A 216 4.46 -1.78 7.01
C CYS A 216 5.21 -2.93 6.36
N ILE A 217 4.75 -3.35 5.18
CA ILE A 217 5.36 -4.44 4.39
C ILE A 217 6.81 -4.18 3.96
N MET A 218 7.29 -2.92 4.12
CA MET A 218 8.68 -2.52 3.86
C MET A 218 9.49 -2.30 5.15
N SER A 219 8.91 -2.55 6.33
CA SER A 219 9.62 -2.40 7.61
C SER A 219 10.64 -3.53 7.78
N SER A 220 11.75 -3.20 8.43
CA SER A 220 12.70 -4.19 8.93
C SER A 220 12.10 -4.95 10.12
N LEU A 221 12.74 -6.05 10.54
CA LEU A 221 12.33 -6.74 11.77
C LEU A 221 12.51 -5.85 13.00
N ALA A 222 13.58 -5.06 13.05
CA ALA A 222 13.82 -4.09 14.13
C ALA A 222 12.70 -3.04 14.21
N ASP A 223 12.27 -2.50 13.07
CA ASP A 223 11.14 -1.58 12.99
C ASP A 223 9.83 -2.24 13.49
N MET A 224 9.55 -3.48 13.06
CA MET A 224 8.34 -4.17 13.50
C MET A 224 8.35 -4.43 15.01
N THR A 225 9.51 -4.81 15.56
CA THR A 225 9.71 -5.02 17.00
C THR A 225 9.57 -3.72 17.78
N ALA A 226 10.10 -2.62 17.26
CA ALA A 226 9.91 -1.29 17.84
C ALA A 226 8.43 -0.89 17.89
N ALA A 227 7.67 -1.19 16.82
CA ALA A 227 6.25 -0.93 16.75
C ALA A 227 5.42 -1.78 17.73
N THR A 228 5.77 -3.05 17.99
CA THR A 228 5.06 -3.91 18.95
C THR A 228 5.26 -3.51 20.41
N ARG A 229 6.35 -2.79 20.72
CA ARG A 229 6.57 -2.24 22.07
C ARG A 229 5.57 -1.13 22.44
N GLN A 230 4.89 -0.55 21.46
CA GLN A 230 3.95 0.55 21.68
C GLN A 230 2.54 0.01 21.92
N ARG A 231 2.01 0.27 23.13
CA ARG A 231 0.77 -0.36 23.65
C ARG A 231 -0.47 0.00 22.84
N GLU A 232 -0.54 1.22 22.33
CA GLU A 232 -1.66 1.70 21.53
C GLU A 232 -1.83 0.90 20.22
N GLY A 233 -0.76 0.27 19.72
CA GLY A 233 -0.80 -0.58 18.54
C GLY A 233 -1.31 -2.00 18.77
N HIS A 234 -1.41 -2.48 20.02
CA HIS A 234 -1.64 -3.91 20.30
C HIS A 234 -2.96 -4.44 19.75
N GLY A 235 -4.00 -3.61 19.70
CA GLY A 235 -5.28 -3.97 19.09
C GLY A 235 -5.14 -4.24 17.58
N LEU A 236 -4.47 -3.33 16.87
CA LEU A 236 -4.16 -3.50 15.45
C LEU A 236 -3.26 -4.71 15.21
N TYR A 237 -2.24 -4.93 16.05
CA TYR A 237 -1.36 -6.09 15.95
C TYR A 237 -2.16 -7.39 15.92
N ARG A 238 -3.04 -7.60 16.92
CA ARG A 238 -3.89 -8.78 17.00
C ARG A 238 -4.85 -8.89 15.81
N ARG A 239 -5.40 -7.78 15.33
CA ARG A 239 -6.27 -7.76 14.14
C ARG A 239 -5.53 -8.19 12.88
N MET A 240 -4.28 -7.74 12.70
CA MET A 240 -3.44 -8.16 11.58
C MET A 240 -3.05 -9.64 11.69
N VAL A 241 -2.68 -10.11 12.88
CA VAL A 241 -2.36 -11.53 13.12
C VAL A 241 -3.60 -12.42 12.93
N ARG A 242 -4.80 -11.97 13.30
CA ARG A 242 -6.05 -12.67 12.98
C ARG A 242 -6.21 -12.85 11.47
N LEU A 243 -5.91 -11.84 10.67
CA LEU A 243 -5.92 -11.99 9.21
C LEU A 243 -4.85 -12.98 8.71
N GLU A 244 -3.69 -13.09 9.35
CA GLU A 244 -2.71 -14.16 9.05
C GLU A 244 -3.29 -15.55 9.35
N ILE A 245 -3.94 -15.72 10.49
CA ILE A 245 -4.59 -16.96 10.92
C ILE A 245 -5.67 -17.39 9.93
N ASP A 246 -6.57 -16.47 9.61
CA ASP A 246 -7.73 -16.74 8.76
C ASP A 246 -7.28 -17.07 7.33
N SER A 247 -6.34 -16.28 6.79
CA SER A 247 -5.90 -16.40 5.40
C SER A 247 -4.81 -17.45 5.15
N GLY A 248 -4.04 -17.82 6.17
CA GLY A 248 -2.84 -18.64 6.00
C GLY A 248 -1.78 -17.97 5.11
N PHE A 249 -1.74 -16.63 5.09
CA PHE A 249 -0.69 -15.87 4.43
C PHE A 249 0.08 -15.02 5.44
N ALA A 250 1.40 -15.23 5.47
CA ALA A 250 2.32 -14.39 6.22
C ALA A 250 2.31 -12.93 5.72
N PHE A 251 2.43 -11.99 6.65
CA PHE A 251 2.36 -10.55 6.39
C PHE A 251 3.43 -10.05 5.42
N GLN A 252 4.68 -10.52 5.55
CA GLN A 252 5.80 -10.04 4.76
C GLN A 252 6.59 -11.20 4.14
N GLY A 253 6.12 -11.68 2.99
CA GLY A 253 6.73 -12.81 2.29
C GLY A 253 6.57 -14.09 3.10
N SER A 254 7.66 -14.61 3.68
CA SER A 254 7.63 -15.75 4.60
C SER A 254 7.59 -15.35 6.08
N ARG A 255 7.70 -14.05 6.40
CA ARG A 255 7.70 -13.55 7.78
C ARG A 255 6.26 -13.31 8.25
N TRP A 256 5.88 -14.04 9.29
CA TRP A 256 4.62 -13.85 9.99
C TRP A 256 4.75 -12.71 10.99
N LEU A 257 3.80 -11.78 10.98
CA LEU A 257 3.77 -10.68 11.94
C LEU A 257 3.55 -11.22 13.36
N GLY A 258 2.75 -12.29 13.52
CA GLY A 258 2.51 -12.96 14.80
C GLY A 258 3.77 -13.50 15.49
N ASP A 259 4.87 -13.68 14.75
CA ASP A 259 6.15 -14.12 15.31
C ASP A 259 7.01 -12.99 15.87
N VAL A 260 6.66 -11.73 15.57
CA VAL A 260 7.43 -10.57 16.01
C VAL A 260 7.25 -10.31 17.52
N ALA A 261 6.07 -10.57 18.05
CA ALA A 261 5.72 -10.35 19.46
C ALA A 261 4.63 -11.36 19.91
N PRO A 262 4.94 -12.67 19.95
CA PRO A 262 3.98 -13.71 20.32
C PRO A 262 3.39 -13.51 21.73
N GLU A 263 4.13 -12.85 22.62
CA GLU A 263 3.69 -12.49 23.97
C GLU A 263 2.48 -11.54 24.00
N LEU A 264 2.18 -10.86 22.89
CA LEU A 264 0.99 -10.01 22.77
C LEU A 264 -0.27 -10.79 22.38
N LEU A 265 -0.12 -12.05 21.98
CA LEU A 265 -1.21 -12.94 21.55
C LEU A 265 -1.76 -13.74 22.74
N SER A 266 -3.05 -14.06 22.71
CA SER A 266 -3.62 -15.04 23.65
C SER A 266 -3.06 -16.44 23.35
N ALA A 267 -3.10 -17.34 24.33
CA ALA A 267 -2.69 -18.74 24.13
C ALA A 267 -3.48 -19.42 22.99
N GLU A 268 -4.75 -19.05 22.83
CA GLU A 268 -5.59 -19.46 21.70
C GLU A 268 -5.03 -18.96 20.36
N MET A 269 -4.77 -17.66 20.23
CA MET A 269 -4.22 -17.09 18.99
C MET A 269 -2.84 -17.66 18.65
N GLN A 270 -1.99 -17.95 19.64
CA GLN A 270 -0.69 -18.59 19.38
C GLN A 270 -0.85 -19.99 18.80
N ARG A 271 -1.79 -20.79 19.34
CA ARG A 271 -2.12 -22.12 18.81
C ARG A 271 -2.68 -22.04 17.39
N GLU A 272 -3.68 -21.19 17.18
CA GLU A 272 -4.29 -20.97 15.86
C GLU A 272 -3.26 -20.46 14.82
N LEU A 273 -2.30 -19.63 15.24
CA LEU A 273 -1.21 -19.18 14.37
C LEU A 273 -0.28 -20.33 13.97
N GLY A 274 0.01 -21.26 14.89
CA GLY A 274 0.73 -22.50 14.58
C GLY A 274 0.00 -23.34 13.54
N GLU A 275 -1.29 -23.60 13.77
CA GLU A 275 -2.17 -24.32 12.84
C GLU A 275 -2.25 -23.61 11.47
N ALA A 276 -2.30 -22.28 11.46
CA ALA A 276 -2.34 -21.49 10.22
C ALA A 276 -1.05 -21.61 9.39
N LYS A 277 0.11 -21.77 10.03
CA LYS A 277 1.38 -22.02 9.34
C LYS A 277 1.44 -23.40 8.70
N GLU A 278 0.97 -24.42 9.41
CA GLU A 278 0.85 -25.78 8.88
C GLU A 278 -0.13 -25.82 7.71
N LYS A 279 -1.29 -25.18 7.87
CA LYS A 279 -2.28 -24.95 6.81
C LYS A 279 -1.65 -24.27 5.59
N ALA A 280 -0.86 -23.21 5.79
CA ALA A 280 -0.18 -22.51 4.71
C ALA A 280 0.82 -23.40 3.97
N ALA A 281 1.60 -24.23 4.70
CA ALA A 281 2.56 -25.16 4.11
C ALA A 281 1.86 -26.24 3.26
N GLN A 282 0.76 -26.81 3.78
CA GLN A 282 -0.05 -27.78 3.04
C GLN A 282 -0.65 -27.16 1.78
N ARG A 283 -1.25 -25.96 1.86
CA ARG A 283 -1.76 -25.23 0.69
C ARG A 283 -0.67 -25.06 -0.36
N VAL A 284 0.52 -24.59 0.02
CA VAL A 284 1.62 -24.36 -0.91
C VAL A 284 2.05 -25.66 -1.60
N ALA A 285 2.10 -26.78 -0.87
CA ALA A 285 2.42 -28.09 -1.45
C ALA A 285 1.35 -28.56 -2.45
N LEU A 286 0.07 -28.33 -2.15
CA LEU A 286 -1.04 -28.65 -3.04
C LEU A 286 -1.02 -27.78 -4.30
N GLU A 287 -0.95 -26.46 -4.15
CA GLU A 287 -0.97 -25.51 -5.28
C GLU A 287 0.26 -25.66 -6.20
N LYS A 288 1.38 -26.22 -5.70
CA LYS A 288 2.57 -26.52 -6.52
C LYS A 288 2.31 -27.58 -7.60
N GLN A 289 1.25 -28.36 -7.49
CA GLN A 289 0.85 -29.33 -8.53
C GLN A 289 0.24 -28.63 -9.75
N ILE A 290 -0.26 -27.40 -9.60
CA ILE A 290 -0.81 -26.60 -10.70
C ILE A 290 0.36 -26.02 -11.51
N THR A 291 0.44 -26.40 -12.78
CA THR A 291 1.52 -25.95 -13.67
C THR A 291 1.31 -24.51 -14.14
N LYS A 292 2.37 -23.90 -14.69
CA LYS A 292 2.33 -22.52 -15.18
C LYS A 292 1.26 -22.31 -16.26
N ASP A 293 1.03 -23.30 -17.11
CA ASP A 293 0.10 -23.21 -18.25
C ASP A 293 -1.37 -23.29 -17.82
N MET A 294 -1.62 -23.80 -16.61
CA MET A 294 -2.95 -23.83 -15.99
C MET A 294 -3.33 -22.49 -15.35
N LEU A 295 -2.36 -21.59 -15.12
CA LEU A 295 -2.58 -20.32 -14.44
C LEU A 295 -3.36 -19.33 -15.31
N TYR A 296 -4.21 -18.55 -14.64
CA TYR A 296 -4.97 -17.49 -15.30
C TYR A 296 -4.08 -16.27 -15.57
N VAL A 297 -4.32 -15.62 -16.70
CA VAL A 297 -3.68 -14.34 -17.07
C VAL A 297 -4.75 -13.26 -17.11
N ALA A 298 -4.51 -12.18 -16.38
CA ALA A 298 -5.46 -11.07 -16.21
C ALA A 298 -6.88 -11.53 -15.78
N GLY A 299 -6.95 -12.60 -14.99
CA GLY A 299 -8.20 -13.15 -14.47
C GLY A 299 -8.92 -14.15 -15.38
N TRP A 300 -8.30 -14.56 -16.49
CA TRP A 300 -8.91 -15.47 -17.45
C TRP A 300 -8.07 -16.73 -17.70
N PRO A 301 -8.70 -17.90 -17.94
CA PRO A 301 -8.01 -19.02 -18.54
C PRO A 301 -7.47 -18.64 -19.93
N LEU A 302 -6.36 -19.27 -20.30
CA LEU A 302 -5.73 -19.09 -21.62
C LEU A 302 -6.28 -20.07 -22.66
N ARG A 303 -6.64 -21.28 -22.21
CA ARG A 303 -7.16 -22.38 -23.01
C ARG A 303 -8.02 -23.29 -22.13
N MET A 304 -8.70 -24.24 -22.76
CA MET A 304 -9.24 -25.40 -22.06
C MET A 304 -8.10 -26.22 -21.45
N LEU A 305 -8.37 -26.80 -20.28
CA LEU A 305 -7.48 -27.82 -19.69
C LEU A 305 -7.62 -29.14 -20.45
N THR A 306 -6.61 -30.00 -20.34
CA THR A 306 -6.77 -31.43 -20.64
C THR A 306 -7.49 -32.13 -19.48
N ASP A 307 -7.98 -33.35 -19.70
CA ASP A 307 -8.58 -34.16 -18.63
C ASP A 307 -7.59 -34.34 -17.46
N ASP A 308 -6.33 -34.70 -17.73
CA ASP A 308 -5.28 -34.83 -16.70
C ASP A 308 -5.08 -33.53 -15.89
N GLU A 309 -5.06 -32.37 -16.55
CA GLU A 309 -4.91 -31.08 -15.87
C GLU A 309 -6.15 -30.74 -15.03
N ALA A 310 -7.35 -31.07 -15.53
CA ALA A 310 -8.59 -30.90 -14.80
C ALA A 310 -8.69 -31.84 -13.59
N GLU A 311 -8.20 -33.08 -13.69
CA GLU A 311 -8.08 -34.02 -12.57
C GLU A 311 -7.13 -33.49 -11.49
N ILE A 312 -5.96 -32.99 -11.87
CA ILE A 312 -5.02 -32.33 -10.95
C ILE A 312 -5.70 -31.16 -10.25
N LEU A 313 -6.35 -30.28 -11.02
CA LEU A 313 -7.01 -29.09 -10.47
C LEU A 313 -8.18 -29.46 -9.55
N ALA A 314 -8.99 -30.48 -9.90
CA ALA A 314 -10.07 -31.00 -9.07
C ALA A 314 -9.55 -31.52 -7.73
N SER A 315 -8.48 -32.32 -7.75
CA SER A 315 -7.83 -32.86 -6.56
C SER A 315 -7.29 -31.75 -5.65
N VAL A 316 -6.54 -30.79 -6.21
CA VAL A 316 -6.00 -29.64 -5.47
C VAL A 316 -7.12 -28.82 -4.85
N ARG A 317 -8.17 -28.50 -5.64
CA ARG A 317 -9.31 -27.69 -5.17
C ARG A 317 -10.09 -28.37 -4.07
N THR A 318 -10.32 -29.67 -4.17
CA THR A 318 -10.99 -30.44 -3.12
C THR A 318 -10.22 -30.37 -1.81
N GLN A 319 -8.90 -30.59 -1.85
CA GLN A 319 -8.05 -30.59 -0.67
C GLN A 319 -7.91 -29.21 -0.05
N VAL A 320 -7.68 -28.16 -0.85
CA VAL A 320 -7.62 -26.77 -0.35
C VAL A 320 -8.96 -26.32 0.21
N SER A 321 -10.08 -26.70 -0.43
CA SER A 321 -11.41 -26.34 0.08
C SER A 321 -11.70 -26.99 1.42
N ARG A 322 -11.34 -28.28 1.59
CA ARG A 322 -11.42 -28.95 2.89
C ARG A 322 -10.53 -28.28 3.95
N LEU A 323 -9.31 -27.92 3.57
CA LEU A 323 -8.32 -27.32 4.46
C LEU A 323 -8.76 -25.95 5.01
N TYR A 324 -9.53 -25.19 4.23
CA TYR A 324 -10.02 -23.87 4.60
C TYR A 324 -11.51 -23.82 4.98
N GLY A 325 -12.24 -24.93 4.83
CA GLY A 325 -13.70 -24.96 5.02
C GLY A 325 -14.48 -24.17 3.95
N PHE A 326 -13.99 -24.14 2.71
CA PHE A 326 -14.62 -23.42 1.61
C PHE A 326 -15.73 -24.23 0.93
N ASN A 327 -16.68 -23.52 0.33
CA ASN A 327 -17.81 -24.09 -0.40
C ASN A 327 -17.55 -24.03 -1.92
N ALA A 328 -16.45 -24.64 -2.38
CA ALA A 328 -16.09 -24.64 -3.80
C ALA A 328 -17.05 -25.50 -4.63
N THR A 329 -17.41 -25.02 -5.82
CA THR A 329 -18.45 -25.64 -6.67
C THR A 329 -17.91 -26.49 -7.82
N CYS A 330 -16.69 -26.22 -8.29
CA CYS A 330 -16.04 -26.99 -9.35
C CYS A 330 -14.97 -27.90 -8.73
N LEU A 331 -15.31 -29.18 -8.50
CA LEU A 331 -14.48 -30.15 -7.76
C LEU A 331 -14.25 -31.47 -8.50
N ASP A 332 -14.71 -31.58 -9.74
CA ASP A 332 -14.51 -32.70 -10.64
C ASP A 332 -14.18 -32.20 -12.06
N VAL A 333 -13.77 -33.11 -12.95
CA VAL A 333 -13.34 -32.79 -14.32
C VAL A 333 -14.44 -32.07 -15.10
N ASP A 334 -15.66 -32.62 -15.06
CA ASP A 334 -16.81 -32.11 -15.84
C ASP A 334 -17.19 -30.68 -15.44
N SER A 335 -17.27 -30.41 -14.13
CA SER A 335 -17.60 -29.08 -13.60
C SER A 335 -16.49 -28.06 -13.87
N ILE A 336 -15.22 -28.47 -13.84
CA ILE A 336 -14.08 -27.63 -14.20
C ILE A 336 -14.13 -27.27 -15.68
N HIS A 337 -14.30 -28.26 -16.56
CA HIS A 337 -14.41 -28.02 -18.01
C HIS A 337 -15.58 -27.12 -18.36
N SER A 338 -16.76 -27.38 -17.77
CA SER A 338 -17.94 -26.54 -17.94
C SER A 338 -17.66 -25.08 -17.53
N ARG A 339 -16.95 -24.88 -16.41
CA ARG A 339 -16.59 -23.53 -15.95
C ARG A 339 -15.55 -22.86 -16.83
N TYR A 340 -14.52 -23.58 -17.28
CA TYR A 340 -13.50 -23.06 -18.19
C TYR A 340 -14.10 -22.62 -19.53
N ALA A 341 -14.98 -23.44 -20.11
CA ALA A 341 -15.70 -23.09 -21.34
C ALA A 341 -16.53 -21.82 -21.16
N SER A 342 -17.26 -21.71 -20.04
CA SER A 342 -18.03 -20.50 -19.70
C SER A 342 -17.15 -19.25 -19.59
N LEU A 343 -16.00 -19.35 -18.91
CA LEU A 343 -15.06 -18.23 -18.75
C LEU A 343 -14.41 -17.81 -20.07
N LEU A 344 -14.04 -18.75 -20.94
CA LEU A 344 -13.47 -18.44 -22.26
C LEU A 344 -14.50 -17.73 -23.15
N ALA A 345 -15.73 -18.23 -23.20
CA ALA A 345 -16.82 -17.59 -23.92
C ALA A 345 -17.12 -16.18 -23.37
N GLU A 346 -17.08 -16.00 -22.05
CA GLU A 346 -17.24 -14.68 -21.43
C GLU A 346 -16.10 -13.71 -21.81
N LYS A 347 -14.86 -14.19 -21.83
CA LYS A 347 -13.68 -13.40 -22.25
C LYS A 347 -13.83 -12.91 -23.69
N GLU A 348 -14.23 -13.79 -24.61
CA GLU A 348 -14.44 -13.46 -26.02
C GLU A 348 -15.54 -12.42 -26.19
N ARG A 349 -16.68 -12.59 -25.51
CA ARG A 349 -17.77 -11.60 -25.52
C ARG A 349 -17.31 -10.23 -25.02
N ARG A 350 -16.49 -10.18 -23.97
CA ARG A 350 -15.96 -8.92 -23.43
C ARG A 350 -14.88 -8.30 -24.31
N ALA A 351 -14.19 -9.08 -25.14
CA ALA A 351 -13.22 -8.56 -26.09
C ALA A 351 -13.89 -7.99 -27.36
N ALA A 352 -15.09 -8.47 -27.67
CA ALA A 352 -15.88 -8.01 -28.81
C ALA A 352 -16.78 -6.78 -28.52
N ALA A 353 -16.96 -6.43 -27.24
CA ALA A 353 -17.71 -5.27 -26.77
C ALA A 353 -16.77 -4.11 -26.42
#